data_AF-A0A2N2E7V3-F1
#
_entry.id   AF-A0A2N2E7V3-F1
#
_cell.length_a   1.000
_cell.length_b   1.000
_cell.length_c   1.000
_cell.angle_alpha   90.00
_cell.angle_beta   90.00
_cell.angle_gamma   90.00
#
_symmetry.space_group_name_H-M   'P 1'
#
loop_
_entity.id
_entity.type
_entity.pdbx_description
1 polymer ?
#
loop_
_entity_poly.entity_id
_entity_poly.type
_entity_poly.pdbx_seq_one_letter_code
_entity_poly.pdbx_strand_id
1 'polypeptide(L)' 'MNLDKLKEKEYIKCVGLLAELLALDADAKEEIHKCFQNMGIKNFFLHLESVDLSPEISERLKSIKCIIEIFDEEGGQA' A
#
# COMPACT_ATOMS: atom_id res chain seq x y z
N MET A 1 14.05 8.46 -18.93
CA MET A 1 14.00 7.76 -17.62
C MET A 1 13.02 6.60 -17.77
N ASN A 2 13.33 5.41 -17.25
CA ASN A 2 12.54 4.20 -17.50
C ASN A 2 11.35 4.16 -16.52
N LEU A 3 10.10 4.18 -17.02
CA LEU A 3 8.90 4.35 -16.20
C LEU A 3 8.74 3.25 -15.14
N ASP A 4 9.08 2.00 -15.50
CA ASP A 4 9.00 0.86 -14.58
C ASP A 4 10.01 0.99 -13.43
N LYS A 5 11.19 1.56 -13.69
CA LYS A 5 12.18 1.85 -12.65
C LYS A 5 11.76 2.99 -11.73
N LEU A 6 10.89 3.89 -12.18
CA LEU A 6 10.33 4.94 -11.33
C LEU A 6 9.24 4.34 -10.42
N LYS A 7 8.31 3.56 -10.98
CA LYS A 7 7.26 2.86 -10.23
C LYS A 7 7.84 1.95 -9.15
N GLU A 8 8.85 1.16 -9.49
CA GLU A 8 9.52 0.28 -8.53
C GLU A 8 10.10 1.06 -7.34
N LYS A 9 10.72 2.21 -7.61
CA LYS A 9 11.23 3.08 -6.53
C LYS A 9 10.11 3.63 -5.66
N GLU A 10 8.96 3.96 -6.24
CA GLU A 10 7.78 4.41 -5.50
C GLU A 10 7.21 3.28 -4.65
N TYR A 11 7.15 2.06 -5.17
CA TYR A 11 6.69 0.89 -4.43
C TYR A 11 7.57 0.60 -3.23
N ILE A 12 8.90 0.57 -3.42
CA ILE A 12 9.86 0.37 -2.33
C ILE A 12 9.70 1.45 -1.25
N LYS A 13 9.52 2.73 -1.65
CA LYS A 13 9.30 3.83 -0.71
C LYS A 13 8.00 3.68 0.08
N CYS A 14 6.89 3.43 -0.59
CA CYS A 14 5.59 3.26 0.06
C CYS A 14 5.58 2.07 1.03
N VAL A 15 6.14 0.94 0.60
CA VAL A 15 6.30 -0.25 1.46
C VAL A 15 7.20 0.05 2.66
N GLY A 16 8.28 0.82 2.48
CA GLY A 16 9.13 1.28 3.58
C GLY A 16 8.35 2.11 4.62
N LEU A 17 7.57 3.09 4.15
CA LEU A 17 6.74 3.91 5.04
C LEU A 17 5.68 3.09 5.78
N LEU A 18 5.02 2.15 5.08
CA LEU A 18 4.07 1.24 5.71
C LEU A 18 4.76 0.35 6.75
N ALA A 19 5.96 -0.15 6.47
CA ALA A 19 6.72 -0.96 7.42
C ALA A 19 7.08 -0.17 8.70
N GLU A 20 7.44 1.11 8.57
CA GLU A 20 7.72 1.98 9.71
C GLU A 20 6.45 2.31 10.52
N LEU A 21 5.37 2.70 9.84
CA LEU A 21 4.09 3.06 10.48
C LEU A 21 3.42 1.86 11.15
N LEU A 22 3.49 0.70 10.49
CA LEU A 22 2.80 -0.51 10.90
C LEU A 22 3.72 -1.52 11.58
N ALA A 23 4.98 -1.16 11.86
CA ALA A 23 5.97 -2.06 12.45
C ALA A 23 5.99 -3.45 11.76
N LEU A 24 5.95 -3.46 10.43
CA LEU A 24 5.90 -4.70 9.65
C LEU A 24 7.25 -5.41 9.70
N ASP A 25 7.21 -6.73 9.82
CA ASP A 25 8.39 -7.57 9.63
C ASP A 25 8.79 -7.66 8.14
N ALA A 26 9.91 -8.35 7.90
CA ALA A 26 10.45 -8.48 6.55
C ALA A 26 9.53 -9.27 5.60
N ASP A 27 8.78 -10.25 6.13
CA ASP A 27 7.91 -11.12 5.35
C ASP A 27 6.68 -10.35 4.86
N ALA A 28 5.99 -9.68 5.78
CA ALA A 28 4.86 -8.80 5.46
C ALA A 28 5.26 -7.67 4.50
N LYS A 29 6.46 -7.13 4.66
CA LYS A 29 7.02 -6.11 3.76
C LYS A 29 7.17 -6.66 2.34
N GLU A 30 7.68 -7.87 2.19
CA GLU A 30 7.86 -8.53 0.89
C GLU A 30 6.50 -8.86 0.24
N GLU A 31 5.54 -9.35 1.01
CA GLU A 31 4.19 -9.67 0.51
C GLU A 31 3.47 -8.45 -0.03
N ILE A 32 3.47 -7.34 0.70
CA ILE A 32 2.85 -6.08 0.24
C ILE A 32 3.59 -5.57 -1.01
N HIS A 33 4.92 -5.66 -1.05
CA HIS A 33 5.70 -5.26 -2.22
C HIS A 33 5.32 -6.05 -3.48
N LYS A 34 5.19 -7.38 -3.37
CA LYS A 34 4.72 -8.24 -4.46
C LYS A 34 3.31 -7.85 -4.90
N CYS A 35 2.42 -7.52 -3.96
CA CYS A 35 1.08 -7.04 -4.30
C CYS A 35 1.13 -5.73 -5.09
N PHE A 36 1.99 -4.77 -4.69
CA PHE A 36 2.17 -3.52 -5.46
C PHE A 36 2.70 -3.78 -6.86
N GLN A 37 3.63 -4.71 -7.02
CA GLN A 37 4.15 -5.09 -8.34
C GLN A 37 3.07 -5.73 -9.23
N ASN A 38 2.18 -6.54 -8.64
CA ASN A 38 1.16 -7.27 -9.38
C ASN A 38 -0.04 -6.39 -9.80
N MET A 39 -0.47 -5.46 -8.94
CA MET A 39 -1.71 -4.71 -9.18
C MET A 39 -1.59 -3.19 -9.00
N GLY A 40 -0.48 -2.70 -8.46
CA GLY A 40 -0.26 -1.29 -8.12
C GLY A 40 -0.87 -0.87 -6.78
N ILE A 41 -0.38 0.25 -6.24
CA ILE A 41 -0.75 0.74 -4.90
C ILE A 41 -2.25 1.03 -4.78
N LYS A 42 -2.84 1.74 -5.75
CA LYS A 42 -4.28 2.07 -5.71
C LYS A 42 -5.14 0.81 -5.68
N ASN A 43 -4.84 -0.15 -6.55
CA ASN A 43 -5.61 -1.39 -6.63
C ASN A 43 -5.41 -2.25 -5.38
N PHE A 44 -4.21 -2.24 -4.78
CA PHE A 44 -3.96 -2.90 -3.50
C PHE A 44 -4.90 -2.41 -2.40
N PHE A 45 -5.03 -1.09 -2.21
CA PHE A 45 -5.93 -0.55 -1.19
C PHE A 45 -7.41 -0.77 -1.54
N LEU A 46 -7.78 -0.73 -2.83
CA LEU A 46 -9.13 -1.06 -3.27
C LEU A 46 -9.51 -2.50 -2.92
N HIS A 47 -8.58 -3.44 -3.11
CA HIS A 47 -8.78 -4.89 -2.95
C HIS A 47 -8.15 -5.48 -1.69
N LEU A 48 -7.84 -4.65 -0.68
CA LEU A 48 -7.14 -5.06 0.54
C LEU A 48 -7.79 -6.26 1.24
N GLU A 49 -9.12 -6.38 1.18
CA GLU A 49 -9.86 -7.48 1.80
C GLU A 49 -9.68 -8.83 1.11
N SER A 50 -9.19 -8.84 -0.13
CA SER A 50 -8.87 -10.06 -0.88
C SER A 50 -7.38 -10.43 -0.85
N VAL A 51 -6.55 -9.61 -0.19
CA VAL A 51 -5.13 -9.93 -0.01
C VAL A 51 -4.99 -10.85 1.20
N ASP A 52 -4.29 -11.95 1.02
CA ASP A 52 -3.99 -12.92 2.08
C ASP A 52 -2.88 -12.36 2.98
N LEU A 53 -3.25 -11.44 3.88
CA LEU A 53 -2.39 -10.87 4.92
C LEU A 53 -2.89 -11.28 6.30
N SER A 54 -2.03 -11.20 7.30
CA SER A 54 -2.45 -11.44 8.68
C SER A 54 -3.60 -10.48 9.06
N PRO A 55 -4.58 -10.92 9.85
CA PRO A 55 -5.72 -10.08 10.25
C PRO A 55 -5.30 -8.77 10.92
N GLU A 56 -4.24 -8.82 11.73
CA GLU A 56 -3.68 -7.64 12.41
C GLU A 56 -3.15 -6.61 11.40
N ILE A 57 -2.36 -7.05 10.41
CA ILE A 57 -1.80 -6.16 9.39
C ILE A 57 -2.92 -5.62 8.50
N SER A 58 -3.89 -6.47 8.14
CA SER A 58 -5.05 -6.07 7.33
C SER A 58 -5.86 -4.98 8.04
N GLU A 59 -6.13 -5.10 9.33
CA GLU A 59 -6.87 -4.08 10.10
C GLU A 59 -6.13 -2.74 10.14
N ARG A 60 -4.82 -2.76 10.38
CA ARG A 60 -3.99 -1.54 10.40
C ARG A 60 -3.92 -0.88 9.02
N LEU A 61 -3.83 -1.67 7.95
CA LEU A 61 -3.89 -1.18 6.58
C LEU A 61 -5.27 -0.61 6.22
N LYS A 62 -6.37 -1.14 6.77
CA LYS A 62 -7.72 -0.56 6.61
C LYS A 62 -7.79 0.84 7.23
N SER A 63 -7.17 1.05 8.40
CA SER A 63 -7.08 2.40 8.97
C SER A 63 -6.32 3.37 8.05
N ILE A 64 -5.21 2.94 7.45
CA ILE A 64 -4.46 3.76 6.47
C ILE A 64 -5.29 4.02 5.22
N LYS A 65 -6.01 3.01 4.71
CA LYS A 65 -6.94 3.17 3.57
C LYS A 65 -7.98 4.27 3.84
N CYS A 66 -8.65 4.22 5.00
CA CYS A 66 -9.65 5.23 5.36
C CYS A 66 -9.04 6.63 5.43
N ILE A 67 -7.82 6.76 5.97
CA ILE A 67 -7.10 8.05 6.00
C ILE A 67 -6.85 8.53 4.57
N ILE A 68 -6.32 7.68 3.69
CA ILE A 68 -6.08 8.03 2.29
C ILE A 68 -7.38 8.47 1.62
N GLU A 69 -8.48 7.74 1.81
CA GLU A 69 -9.79 8.07 1.23
C GLU A 69 -10.30 9.44 1.71
N ILE A 70 -10.22 9.75 3.01
CA ILE A 70 -10.61 11.06 3.55
C ILE A 70 -9.81 12.20 2.91
N PHE A 71 -8.50 12.00 2.69
CA PHE A 71 -7.64 13.02 2.08
C PHE A 71 -7.72 13.06 0.55
N ASP A 72 -8.15 11.97 -0.11
CA ASP A 72 -8.35 11.91 -1.56
C ASP A 72 -9.66 12.59 -1.98
N GLU A 73 -10.70 12.55 -1.13
CA GLU A 73 -11.98 13.25 -1.36
C GLU A 73 -11.86 14.78 -1.36
N GLU A 74 -10.89 15.37 -0.65
CA GLU A 74 -10.61 16.82 -0.75
C GLU A 74 -9.82 17.22 -2.00
N GLY A 75 -9.30 16.25 -2.78
CA GLY A 75 -8.55 16.50 -4.03
C GLY A 75 -9.38 16.40 -5.31
N GLY A 76 -10.68 16.15 -5.20
CA GLY A 76 -11.55 15.72 -6.31
C GLY A 76 -12.78 16.59 -6.59
N GLN A 77 -12.85 17.84 -6.11
CA GLN A 77 -13.79 18.81 -6.68
C GLN A 77 -13.06 19.65 -7.74
N ALA A 78 -13.34 19.30 -8.99
CA ALA A 78 -12.99 20.09 -10.17
C ALA A 78 -13.63 21.49 -10.15
#